data_AF-A0A7V5CAG0-F1
#
_entry.id   AF-A0A7V5CAG0-F1
#
_cell.length_a   1.000
_cell.length_b   1.000
_cell.length_c   1.000
_cell.angle_alpha   90.00
_cell.angle_beta   90.00
_cell.angle_gamma   90.00
#
_symmetry.space_group_name_H-M   'P 1'
#
loop_
_entity.id
_entity.type
_entity.pdbx_description
1 polymer ?
#
loop_
_entity_poly.entity_id
_entity_poly.type
_entity_poly.pdbx_seq_one_letter_code
_entity_poly.pdbx_strand_id
1 'polypeptide(L)'
;MQAIQHFTRGFVLLVTMVWAVAAQSADRERLREFLTVTGFDVAITSMQDSAMAGPGIAGDAANDFGAQYTALAERVFDPDLMLERAIAIMLAGMPEDLIDHGIAFYESDLGKRLVAAENAAHATPDEERYKQGEALLATMVDDNRARVDDYTAMLDAIGGVEASVRAVVEVQLRYLLAAMAAGTIDIDYSEAELRALINKQAPQIRRDIGV
;
A
#
# COMPACT_ATOMS: atom_id res chain seq x y z
N MET A 1 -40.47 -24.13 -36.14
CA MET A 1 -40.52 -23.69 -34.72
C MET A 1 -39.21 -23.95 -33.97
N GLN A 2 -38.56 -25.11 -34.13
CA GLN A 2 -37.27 -25.42 -33.47
C GLN A 2 -36.14 -24.42 -33.82
N ALA A 3 -35.98 -24.03 -35.08
CA ALA A 3 -34.95 -23.05 -35.49
C ALA A 3 -35.13 -21.66 -34.82
N ILE A 4 -36.38 -21.22 -34.63
CA ILE A 4 -36.71 -19.96 -33.95
C ILE A 4 -36.38 -20.06 -32.46
N GLN A 5 -36.61 -21.22 -31.83
CA GLN A 5 -36.28 -21.49 -30.42
C GLN A 5 -34.77 -21.58 -30.16
N HIS A 6 -33.99 -22.12 -31.11
CA HIS A 6 -32.52 -22.12 -31.02
C HIS A 6 -31.93 -20.71 -31.20
N PHE A 7 -32.51 -19.91 -32.11
CA PHE A 7 -32.11 -18.52 -32.32
C PHE A 7 -32.43 -17.63 -31.10
N THR A 8 -33.62 -17.78 -30.50
CA THR A 8 -33.97 -17.04 -29.26
C THR A 8 -33.09 -17.45 -28.08
N ARG A 9 -32.77 -18.74 -27.92
CA ARG A 9 -31.87 -19.20 -26.85
C ARG A 9 -30.43 -18.68 -27.03
N GLY A 10 -29.90 -18.70 -28.25
CA GLY A 10 -28.59 -18.14 -28.56
C GLY A 10 -28.54 -16.62 -28.34
N PHE A 11 -29.60 -15.90 -28.72
CA PHE A 11 -29.72 -14.46 -28.50
C PHE A 11 -29.81 -14.11 -27.01
N VAL A 12 -30.61 -14.83 -26.23
CA VAL A 12 -30.70 -14.61 -24.78
C VAL A 12 -29.36 -14.88 -24.09
N LEU A 13 -28.65 -15.95 -24.46
CA LEU A 13 -27.31 -16.24 -23.93
C LEU A 13 -26.30 -15.14 -24.27
N LEU A 14 -26.30 -14.65 -25.50
CA LEU A 14 -25.44 -13.55 -25.94
C LEU A 14 -25.73 -12.27 -25.16
N VAL A 15 -27.01 -11.92 -25.00
CA VAL A 15 -27.43 -10.75 -24.21
C VAL A 15 -26.98 -10.91 -22.75
N THR A 16 -27.25 -12.06 -22.11
CA THR A 16 -26.81 -12.25 -20.71
C THR A 16 -25.29 -12.16 -20.54
N MET A 17 -24.51 -12.62 -21.52
CA MET A 17 -23.05 -12.54 -21.48
C MET A 17 -22.55 -11.09 -21.65
N VAL A 18 -23.16 -10.32 -22.56
CA VAL A 18 -22.82 -8.89 -22.75
C VAL A 18 -23.14 -8.08 -21.49
N TRP A 19 -24.27 -8.35 -20.83
CA TRP A 19 -24.64 -7.67 -19.59
C TRP A 19 -23.72 -8.02 -18.42
N ALA A 20 -23.30 -9.27 -18.29
CA ALA A 20 -22.36 -9.69 -17.25
C ALA A 20 -20.98 -9.02 -17.41
N VAL A 21 -20.48 -8.92 -18.66
CA VAL A 21 -19.22 -8.21 -18.95
C VAL A 21 -19.35 -6.70 -18.68
N ALA A 22 -20.47 -6.09 -19.05
CA ALA A 22 -20.73 -4.68 -18.82
C ALA A 22 -20.81 -4.33 -17.32
N ALA A 23 -21.50 -5.14 -16.52
CA ALA A 23 -21.58 -4.95 -15.06
C ALA A 23 -20.19 -5.01 -14.41
N GLN A 24 -19.39 -6.05 -14.74
CA GLN A 24 -18.04 -6.17 -14.22
C GLN A 24 -17.12 -5.01 -14.65
N SER A 25 -17.28 -4.48 -15.86
CA SER A 25 -16.51 -3.29 -16.27
C SER A 25 -16.92 -2.04 -15.49
N ALA A 26 -18.20 -1.86 -15.19
CA ALA A 26 -18.69 -0.74 -14.40
C ALA A 26 -18.17 -0.79 -12.95
N ASP A 27 -18.16 -1.97 -12.34
CA ASP A 27 -17.62 -2.16 -10.98
C ASP A 27 -16.11 -1.84 -10.93
N ARG A 28 -15.38 -2.23 -11.97
CA ARG A 28 -13.94 -1.91 -12.12
C ARG A 28 -13.70 -0.43 -12.29
N GLU A 29 -14.51 0.25 -13.08
CA GLU A 29 -14.42 1.69 -13.30
C GLU A 29 -14.72 2.45 -12.01
N ARG A 30 -15.75 2.04 -11.27
CA ARG A 30 -16.11 2.60 -9.97
C ARG A 30 -15.00 2.44 -8.92
N LEU A 31 -14.36 1.27 -8.87
CA LEU A 31 -13.22 1.05 -7.98
C LEU A 31 -12.00 1.88 -8.38
N ARG A 32 -11.80 2.11 -9.68
CA ARG A 32 -10.75 3.03 -10.15
C ARG A 32 -11.04 4.45 -9.71
N GLU A 33 -12.27 4.92 -9.85
CA GLU A 33 -12.72 6.22 -9.35
C GLU A 33 -12.51 6.32 -7.84
N PHE A 34 -12.92 5.31 -7.07
CA PHE A 34 -12.67 5.25 -5.63
C PHE A 34 -11.18 5.43 -5.31
N LEU A 35 -10.28 4.69 -5.98
CA LEU A 35 -8.84 4.78 -5.75
C LEU A 35 -8.28 6.17 -6.09
N THR A 36 -8.76 6.80 -7.16
CA THR A 36 -8.32 8.16 -7.54
C THR A 36 -8.85 9.23 -6.60
N VAL A 37 -10.13 9.16 -6.21
CA VAL A 37 -10.75 10.14 -5.31
C VAL A 37 -10.18 10.05 -3.90
N THR A 38 -9.78 8.86 -3.46
CA THR A 38 -9.12 8.62 -2.16
C THR A 38 -7.62 8.90 -2.19
N GLY A 39 -6.99 9.04 -3.36
CA GLY A 39 -5.53 9.13 -3.51
C GLY A 39 -4.78 7.82 -3.26
N PHE A 40 -5.50 6.69 -3.15
CA PHE A 40 -4.89 5.38 -2.96
C PHE A 40 -4.16 4.89 -4.22
N ASP A 41 -4.52 5.38 -5.41
CA ASP A 41 -3.75 5.12 -6.62
C ASP A 41 -2.31 5.65 -6.49
N VAL A 42 -2.12 6.88 -6.03
CA VAL A 42 -0.79 7.47 -5.76
C VAL A 42 -0.02 6.60 -4.78
N ALA A 43 -0.64 6.21 -3.66
CA ALA A 43 -0.01 5.38 -2.64
C ALA A 43 0.39 3.97 -3.14
N ILE A 44 -0.41 3.36 -4.01
CA ILE A 44 -0.08 2.08 -4.64
C ILE A 44 1.10 2.26 -5.59
N THR A 45 1.08 3.31 -6.42
CA THR A 45 2.15 3.53 -7.40
C THR A 45 3.50 3.90 -6.75
N SER A 46 3.50 4.56 -5.60
CA SER A 46 4.73 4.91 -4.87
C SER A 46 5.38 3.73 -4.14
N MET A 47 4.71 2.57 -4.08
CA MET A 47 5.32 1.33 -3.57
C MET A 47 6.52 0.89 -4.42
N GLN A 48 6.55 1.23 -5.71
CA GLN A 48 7.70 0.94 -6.58
C GLN A 48 8.95 1.67 -6.08
N ASP A 49 8.86 2.97 -5.80
CA ASP A 49 9.95 3.78 -5.26
C ASP A 49 10.42 3.23 -3.91
N SER A 50 9.46 2.89 -3.04
CA SER A 50 9.74 2.29 -1.74
C SER A 50 10.46 0.94 -1.87
N ALA A 51 10.06 0.11 -2.83
CA ALA A 51 10.70 -1.17 -3.10
C ALA A 51 12.11 -0.99 -3.64
N MET A 52 12.34 -0.02 -4.54
CA MET A 52 13.64 0.29 -5.13
C MET A 52 14.65 0.83 -4.12
N ALA A 53 14.21 1.40 -2.99
CA ALA A 53 15.06 1.86 -1.90
C ALA A 53 15.71 0.73 -1.08
N GLY A 54 15.37 -0.54 -1.35
CA GLY A 54 15.91 -1.72 -0.66
C GLY A 54 17.44 -1.75 -0.47
N PRO A 55 18.28 -1.34 -1.44
CA PRO A 55 19.73 -1.29 -1.27
C PRO A 55 20.21 -0.48 -0.05
N GLY A 56 19.48 0.56 0.35
CA GLY A 56 19.81 1.35 1.54
C GLY A 56 19.81 0.53 2.85
N ILE A 57 19.15 -0.63 2.87
CA ILE A 57 19.10 -1.52 4.05
C ILE A 57 20.48 -2.08 4.41
N ALA A 58 21.36 -2.31 3.42
CA ALA A 58 22.71 -2.80 3.65
C ALA A 58 23.77 -1.67 3.75
N GLY A 59 23.33 -0.40 3.77
CA GLY A 59 24.20 0.76 3.56
C GLY A 59 24.53 0.95 2.07
N ASP A 60 24.85 2.18 1.65
CA ASP A 60 24.96 2.70 0.27
C ASP A 60 25.95 2.00 -0.70
N ALA A 61 26.16 0.70 -0.60
CA ALA A 61 26.93 -0.06 -1.57
C ALA A 61 26.08 -0.27 -2.83
N ALA A 62 26.25 0.63 -3.80
CA ALA A 62 25.98 0.38 -5.21
C ALA A 62 26.90 -0.74 -5.74
N ASN A 63 26.69 -1.97 -5.27
CA ASN A 63 27.27 -3.17 -5.84
C ASN A 63 26.36 -3.72 -6.94
N ASP A 64 26.86 -4.65 -7.75
CA ASP A 64 26.10 -5.23 -8.86
C ASP A 64 24.74 -5.81 -8.42
N PHE A 65 24.64 -6.27 -7.18
CA PHE A 65 23.40 -6.75 -6.60
C PHE A 65 22.38 -5.65 -6.34
N GLY A 66 22.80 -4.50 -5.81
CA GLY A 66 21.92 -3.33 -5.62
C GLY A 66 21.27 -2.89 -6.94
N ALA A 67 22.06 -2.79 -8.01
CA ALA A 67 21.55 -2.43 -9.34
C ALA A 67 20.57 -3.50 -9.90
N GLN A 68 20.90 -4.79 -9.76
CA GLN A 68 20.01 -5.88 -10.19
C GLN A 68 18.72 -5.93 -9.36
N TYR A 69 18.81 -5.66 -8.07
CA TYR A 69 17.67 -5.59 -7.18
C TYR A 69 16.73 -4.46 -7.60
N THR A 70 17.23 -3.24 -7.83
CA THR A 70 16.43 -2.11 -8.32
C THR A 70 15.74 -2.44 -9.65
N ALA A 71 16.48 -2.99 -10.62
CA ALA A 71 15.90 -3.39 -11.92
C ALA A 71 14.87 -4.53 -11.80
N LEU A 72 14.97 -5.39 -10.78
CA LEU A 72 13.95 -6.39 -10.49
C LEU A 72 12.73 -5.76 -9.81
N ALA A 73 12.95 -4.88 -8.82
CA ALA A 73 11.90 -4.17 -8.11
C ALA A 73 11.05 -3.34 -9.08
N GLU A 74 11.67 -2.61 -10.00
CA GLU A 74 10.98 -1.85 -11.04
C GLU A 74 10.00 -2.74 -11.85
N ARG A 75 10.43 -3.95 -12.25
CA ARG A 75 9.59 -4.89 -13.02
C ARG A 75 8.51 -5.59 -12.20
N VAL A 76 8.78 -5.87 -10.92
CA VAL A 76 7.85 -6.60 -10.05
C VAL A 76 6.75 -5.68 -9.54
N PHE A 77 7.12 -4.44 -9.21
CA PHE A 77 6.24 -3.38 -8.71
C PHE A 77 5.79 -2.44 -9.85
N ASP A 78 5.45 -3.02 -11.01
CA ASP A 78 4.89 -2.28 -12.13
C ASP A 78 3.57 -1.56 -11.71
N PRO A 79 3.50 -0.22 -11.80
CA PRO A 79 2.38 0.56 -11.27
C PRO A 79 1.01 0.16 -11.86
N ASP A 80 0.96 -0.10 -13.16
CA ASP A 80 -0.28 -0.46 -13.85
C ASP A 80 -0.77 -1.83 -13.40
N LEU A 81 0.12 -2.82 -13.34
CA LEU A 81 -0.20 -4.16 -12.85
C LEU A 81 -0.57 -4.15 -11.36
N MET A 82 0.06 -3.31 -10.55
CA MET A 82 -0.28 -3.15 -9.14
C MET A 82 -1.69 -2.59 -8.96
N LEU A 83 -2.04 -1.55 -9.71
CA LEU A 83 -3.36 -0.95 -9.67
C LEU A 83 -4.45 -1.93 -10.13
N GLU A 84 -4.19 -2.68 -11.20
CA GLU A 84 -5.12 -3.72 -11.68
C GLU A 84 -5.36 -4.83 -10.65
N ARG A 85 -4.30 -5.25 -9.95
CA ARG A 85 -4.38 -6.25 -8.87
C ARG A 85 -5.13 -5.70 -7.65
N ALA A 86 -4.90 -4.45 -7.27
CA ALA A 86 -5.63 -3.80 -6.18
C ALA A 86 -7.13 -3.78 -6.47
N ILE A 87 -7.53 -3.37 -7.69
CA ILE A 87 -8.94 -3.42 -8.13
C ILE A 87 -9.47 -4.85 -8.06
N ALA A 88 -8.72 -5.85 -8.51
CA ALA A 88 -9.17 -7.25 -8.44
C ALA A 88 -9.37 -7.75 -7.01
N ILE A 89 -8.51 -7.37 -6.06
CA ILE A 89 -8.65 -7.70 -4.64
C ILE A 89 -9.88 -7.02 -4.04
N MET A 90 -10.08 -5.72 -4.34
CA MET A 90 -11.23 -4.96 -3.85
C MET A 90 -12.54 -5.51 -4.40
N LEU A 91 -12.61 -5.84 -5.68
CA LEU A 91 -13.79 -6.51 -6.28
C LEU A 91 -14.15 -7.81 -5.56
N ALA A 92 -13.15 -8.57 -5.09
CA ALA A 92 -13.38 -9.86 -4.47
C ALA A 92 -13.81 -9.76 -2.99
N GLY A 93 -13.55 -8.64 -2.33
CA GLY A 93 -13.64 -8.54 -0.86
C GLY A 93 -14.35 -7.32 -0.31
N MET A 94 -14.65 -6.30 -1.12
CA MET A 94 -15.19 -5.03 -0.63
C MET A 94 -16.69 -4.90 -0.94
N PRO A 95 -17.54 -4.80 0.09
CA PRO A 95 -18.96 -4.47 -0.07
C PRO A 95 -19.17 -3.13 -0.80
N GLU A 96 -20.16 -3.07 -1.69
CA GLU A 96 -20.49 -1.87 -2.48
C GLU A 96 -20.86 -0.66 -1.61
N ASP A 97 -21.56 -0.88 -0.49
CA ASP A 97 -21.97 0.20 0.43
C ASP A 97 -20.78 0.89 1.11
N LEU A 98 -19.69 0.16 1.37
CA LEU A 98 -18.45 0.75 1.89
C LEU A 98 -17.72 1.58 0.84
N ILE A 99 -17.74 1.14 -0.43
CA ILE A 99 -17.17 1.91 -1.55
C ILE A 99 -17.92 3.25 -1.68
N ASP A 100 -19.25 3.20 -1.61
CA ASP A 100 -20.12 4.37 -1.75
C ASP A 100 -19.94 5.35 -0.62
N HIS A 101 -19.85 4.83 0.61
CA HIS A 101 -19.57 5.66 1.77
C HIS A 101 -18.21 6.36 1.65
N GLY A 102 -17.18 5.65 1.18
CA GLY A 102 -15.87 6.22 0.96
C GLY A 102 -15.86 7.31 -0.12
N ILE A 103 -16.45 7.06 -1.30
CA ILE A 103 -16.57 8.08 -2.35
C ILE A 103 -17.27 9.32 -1.80
N ALA A 104 -18.42 9.17 -1.15
CA ALA A 104 -19.17 10.30 -0.61
C ALA A 104 -18.36 11.12 0.41
N PHE A 105 -17.56 10.46 1.25
CA PHE A 105 -16.67 11.15 2.19
C PHE A 105 -15.56 11.91 1.46
N TYR A 106 -14.85 11.25 0.53
CA TYR A 106 -13.71 11.85 -0.16
C TYR A 106 -14.12 12.93 -1.18
N GLU A 107 -15.35 12.91 -1.68
CA GLU A 107 -15.93 13.99 -2.47
C GLU A 107 -16.31 15.23 -1.66
N SER A 108 -16.45 15.09 -0.33
CA SER A 108 -16.74 16.22 0.56
C SER A 108 -15.58 17.22 0.63
N ASP A 109 -15.86 18.44 1.09
CA ASP A 109 -14.83 19.47 1.29
C ASP A 109 -13.74 19.02 2.27
N LEU A 110 -14.09 18.25 3.30
CA LEU A 110 -13.13 17.72 4.26
C LEU A 110 -12.26 16.64 3.61
N GLY A 111 -12.87 15.70 2.88
CA GLY A 111 -12.16 14.62 2.19
C GLY A 111 -11.16 15.15 1.16
N LYS A 112 -11.56 16.10 0.33
CA LYS A 112 -10.66 16.75 -0.64
C LYS A 112 -9.48 17.46 0.02
N ARG A 113 -9.71 18.12 1.17
CA ARG A 113 -8.64 18.78 1.95
C ARG A 113 -7.69 17.76 2.57
N LEU A 114 -8.21 16.62 3.02
CA LEU A 114 -7.40 15.53 3.56
C LEU A 114 -6.47 14.97 2.48
N VAL A 115 -7.01 14.57 1.32
CA VAL A 115 -6.22 14.02 0.21
C VAL A 115 -5.16 15.00 -0.28
N ALA A 116 -5.51 16.29 -0.37
CA ALA A 116 -4.53 17.32 -0.73
C ALA A 116 -3.38 17.42 0.28
N ALA A 117 -3.69 17.32 1.58
CA ALA A 117 -2.66 17.33 2.63
C ALA A 117 -1.81 16.05 2.61
N GLU A 118 -2.42 14.88 2.40
CA GLU A 118 -1.71 13.60 2.31
C GLU A 118 -0.77 13.55 1.12
N ASN A 119 -1.23 13.96 -0.07
CA ASN A 119 -0.39 14.02 -1.27
C ASN A 119 0.75 15.03 -1.13
N ALA A 120 0.50 16.19 -0.50
CA ALA A 120 1.56 17.17 -0.22
C ALA A 120 2.60 16.62 0.76
N ALA A 121 2.16 15.92 1.82
CA ALA A 121 3.05 15.27 2.76
C ALA A 121 3.87 14.18 2.06
N HIS A 122 3.26 13.38 1.17
CA HIS A 122 3.94 12.32 0.45
C HIS A 122 5.04 12.84 -0.50
N ALA A 123 4.84 14.01 -1.12
CA ALA A 123 5.84 14.65 -1.96
C ALA A 123 6.98 15.33 -1.18
N THR A 124 6.85 15.43 0.15
CA THR A 124 7.86 16.07 1.02
C THR A 124 8.94 15.06 1.39
N PRO A 125 10.23 15.41 1.28
CA PRO A 125 11.32 14.54 1.73
C PRO A 125 11.13 14.09 3.19
N ASP A 126 11.48 12.83 3.47
CA ASP A 126 11.22 12.21 4.76
C ASP A 126 11.78 13.01 5.95
N GLU A 127 13.02 13.49 5.88
CA GLU A 127 13.62 14.30 6.96
C GLU A 127 12.80 15.55 7.28
N GLU A 128 12.32 16.24 6.23
CA GLU A 128 11.51 17.43 6.40
C GLU A 128 10.12 17.09 6.94
N ARG A 129 9.49 16.03 6.40
CA ARG A 129 8.18 15.54 6.84
C ARG A 129 8.20 15.15 8.31
N TYR A 130 9.22 14.43 8.78
CA TYR A 130 9.35 14.06 10.19
C TYR A 130 9.52 15.29 11.08
N LYS A 131 10.39 16.22 10.71
CA LYS A 131 10.60 17.46 11.47
C LYS A 131 9.32 18.30 11.59
N GLN A 132 8.55 18.40 10.52
CA GLN A 132 7.26 19.11 10.53
C GLN A 132 6.24 18.38 11.42
N GLY A 133 6.17 17.05 11.33
CA GLY A 133 5.30 16.21 12.16
C GLY A 133 5.60 16.34 13.66
N GLU A 134 6.88 16.29 14.05
CA GLU A 134 7.32 16.50 15.43
C GLU A 134 6.91 17.87 15.98
N ALA A 135 7.08 18.93 15.19
CA ALA A 135 6.70 20.28 15.58
C ALA A 135 5.17 20.43 15.76
N LEU A 136 4.40 19.83 14.85
CA LEU A 136 2.94 19.80 14.93
C LEU A 136 2.45 19.04 16.17
N LEU A 137 3.04 17.86 16.43
CA LEU A 137 2.70 17.05 17.59
C LEU A 137 3.05 17.77 18.90
N ALA A 138 4.24 18.36 19.00
CA ALA A 138 4.65 19.13 20.17
C ALA A 138 3.65 20.26 20.48
N THR A 139 3.22 20.99 19.45
CA THR A 139 2.19 22.04 19.58
C THR A 139 0.84 21.45 20.02
N MET A 140 0.40 20.34 19.43
CA MET A 140 -0.87 19.69 19.78
C MET A 140 -0.88 19.13 21.20
N VAL A 141 0.25 18.64 21.71
CA VAL A 141 0.35 18.16 23.10
C VAL A 141 0.04 19.29 24.09
N ASP A 142 0.49 20.51 23.78
CA ASP A 142 0.26 21.69 24.62
C ASP A 142 -1.16 22.27 24.41
N ASP A 143 -1.61 22.40 23.17
CA ASP A 143 -2.83 23.15 22.83
C ASP A 143 -4.10 22.28 22.70
N ASN A 144 -3.95 20.98 22.40
CA ASN A 144 -5.08 20.10 22.10
C ASN A 144 -4.79 18.63 22.40
N ARG A 145 -4.46 18.34 23.66
CA ARG A 145 -4.09 16.99 24.10
C ARG A 145 -5.14 15.91 23.77
N ALA A 146 -6.42 16.24 23.85
CA ALA A 146 -7.51 15.31 23.52
C ALA A 146 -7.43 14.80 22.08
N ARG A 147 -7.02 15.65 21.12
CA ARG A 147 -6.82 15.25 19.72
C ARG A 147 -5.67 14.24 19.58
N VAL A 148 -4.59 14.43 20.34
CA VAL A 148 -3.45 13.50 20.33
C VAL A 148 -3.92 12.15 20.85
N ASP A 149 -4.70 12.13 21.93
CA ASP A 149 -5.23 10.90 22.50
C ASP A 149 -6.16 10.17 21.49
N ASP A 150 -6.99 10.90 20.73
CA ASP A 150 -7.81 10.34 19.65
C ASP A 150 -6.95 9.69 18.54
N TYR A 151 -5.87 10.35 18.11
CA TYR A 151 -4.97 9.80 17.09
C TYR A 151 -4.22 8.57 17.59
N THR A 152 -3.76 8.57 18.85
CA THR A 152 -3.11 7.42 19.47
C THR A 152 -4.09 6.24 19.56
N ALA A 153 -5.33 6.48 19.99
CA ALA A 153 -6.36 5.44 20.05
C ALA A 153 -6.71 4.88 18.67
N MET A 154 -6.80 5.75 17.65
CA MET A 154 -7.02 5.31 16.27
C MET A 154 -5.86 4.46 15.75
N LEU A 155 -4.61 4.89 15.98
CA LEU A 155 -3.41 4.17 15.55
C LEU A 155 -3.32 2.76 16.17
N ASP A 156 -3.70 2.63 17.44
CA ASP A 156 -3.78 1.34 18.13
C ASP A 156 -4.91 0.47 17.58
N ALA A 157 -6.11 1.04 17.40
CA ALA A 157 -7.29 0.33 16.92
C ALA A 157 -7.11 -0.25 15.50
N ILE A 158 -6.41 0.47 14.62
CA ILE A 158 -6.10 -0.02 13.26
C ILE A 158 -4.87 -0.95 13.24
N GLY A 159 -4.20 -1.14 14.38
CA GLY A 159 -2.99 -1.97 14.49
C GLY A 159 -1.80 -1.41 13.70
N GLY A 160 -1.76 -0.08 13.49
CA GLY A 160 -0.81 0.56 12.57
C GLY A 160 0.65 0.32 12.97
N VAL A 161 0.93 0.37 14.27
CA VAL A 161 2.28 0.14 14.80
C VAL A 161 2.77 -1.28 14.51
N GLU A 162 1.99 -2.30 14.88
CA GLU A 162 2.38 -3.70 14.69
C GLU A 162 2.43 -4.10 13.21
N ALA A 163 1.54 -3.56 12.38
CA ALA A 163 1.58 -3.75 10.94
C ALA A 163 2.88 -3.19 10.34
N SER A 164 3.27 -1.99 10.78
CA SER A 164 4.48 -1.30 10.31
C SER A 164 5.75 -2.00 10.79
N VAL A 165 5.82 -2.42 12.05
CA VAL A 165 6.93 -3.24 12.58
C VAL A 165 7.09 -4.51 11.75
N ARG A 166 5.99 -5.21 11.47
CA ARG A 166 6.02 -6.42 10.64
C ARG A 166 6.54 -6.11 9.23
N ALA A 167 6.04 -5.05 8.59
CA ALA A 167 6.47 -4.67 7.25
C ALA A 167 7.99 -4.41 7.19
N VAL A 168 8.53 -3.63 8.13
CA VAL A 168 9.97 -3.34 8.21
C VAL A 168 10.77 -4.64 8.36
N VAL A 169 10.38 -5.53 9.27
CA VAL A 169 11.05 -6.82 9.48
C VAL A 169 11.03 -7.69 8.23
N GLU A 170 9.86 -7.80 7.58
CA GLU A 170 9.66 -8.63 6.39
C GLU A 170 10.45 -8.14 5.17
N VAL A 171 10.57 -6.81 5.01
CA VAL A 171 11.36 -6.20 3.93
C VAL A 171 12.86 -6.42 4.17
N GLN A 172 13.35 -6.12 5.38
CA GLN A 172 14.75 -6.34 5.73
C GLN A 172 15.16 -7.80 5.57
N LEU A 173 14.32 -8.74 6.03
CA LEU A 173 14.59 -10.16 5.90
C LEU A 173 14.68 -10.60 4.43
N ARG A 174 13.72 -10.20 3.58
CA ARG A 174 13.71 -10.58 2.16
C ARG A 174 14.91 -10.02 1.43
N TYR A 175 15.29 -8.77 1.71
CA TYR A 175 16.47 -8.16 1.11
C TYR A 175 17.74 -8.94 1.47
N LEU A 176 17.94 -9.24 2.75
CA LEU A 176 19.13 -9.97 3.21
C LEU A 176 19.17 -11.41 2.70
N LEU A 177 18.03 -12.13 2.66
CA LEU A 177 17.97 -13.47 2.05
C LEU A 177 18.33 -13.44 0.56
N ALA A 178 17.87 -12.43 -0.18
CA ALA A 178 18.23 -12.26 -1.58
C ALA A 178 19.72 -11.97 -1.76
N ALA A 179 20.30 -11.13 -0.89
CA ALA A 179 21.73 -10.82 -0.89
C ALA A 179 22.59 -12.06 -0.58
N MET A 180 22.18 -12.86 0.41
CA MET A 180 22.83 -14.14 0.73
C MET A 180 22.77 -15.12 -0.45
N ALA A 181 21.60 -15.27 -1.07
CA ALA A 181 21.44 -16.14 -2.23
C ALA A 181 22.28 -15.68 -3.44
N ALA A 182 22.52 -14.38 -3.56
CA ALA A 182 23.39 -13.80 -4.57
C ALA A 182 24.89 -13.86 -4.21
N GLY A 183 25.24 -14.31 -3.00
CA GLY A 183 26.62 -14.38 -2.51
C GLY A 183 27.27 -13.02 -2.25
N THR A 184 26.48 -11.95 -2.09
CA THR A 184 26.99 -10.59 -1.89
C THR A 184 27.30 -10.24 -0.44
N ILE A 185 26.76 -11.02 0.49
CA ILE A 185 27.09 -10.92 1.92
C ILE A 185 27.63 -12.27 2.40
N ASP A 186 28.76 -12.23 3.10
CA ASP A 186 29.42 -13.40 3.69
C ASP A 186 28.80 -13.70 5.06
N ILE A 187 27.53 -14.11 5.01
CA ILE A 187 26.70 -14.38 6.19
C ILE A 187 26.04 -15.75 6.00
N ASP A 188 26.28 -16.67 6.94
CA ASP A 188 25.70 -18.01 6.96
C ASP A 188 24.67 -18.12 8.09
N TYR A 189 23.54 -17.44 7.94
CA TYR A 189 22.38 -17.56 8.80
C TYR A 189 21.21 -18.21 8.06
N SER A 190 20.49 -19.11 8.72
CA SER A 190 19.17 -19.52 8.26
C SER A 190 18.17 -18.36 8.32
N GLU A 191 17.07 -18.46 7.55
CA GLU A 191 15.97 -17.49 7.64
C GLU A 191 15.49 -17.31 9.09
N ALA A 192 15.40 -18.40 9.85
CA ALA A 192 14.95 -18.36 11.23
C ALA A 192 15.91 -17.58 12.14
N GLU A 193 17.21 -17.78 11.97
CA GLU A 193 18.25 -17.04 12.71
C GLU A 193 18.24 -15.56 12.34
N LEU A 194 18.17 -15.25 11.04
CA LEU A 194 18.14 -13.89 10.55
C LEU A 194 16.89 -13.14 11.05
N ARG A 195 15.73 -13.78 11.00
CA ARG A 195 14.49 -13.27 11.57
C ARG A 195 14.61 -13.04 13.08
N ALA A 196 15.21 -13.97 13.81
CA ALA A 196 15.45 -13.81 15.25
C ALA A 196 16.39 -12.63 15.56
N LEU A 197 17.41 -12.40 14.72
CA LEU A 197 18.32 -11.27 14.85
C LEU A 197 17.62 -9.93 14.57
N ILE A 198 16.86 -9.84 13.48
CA ILE A 198 16.09 -8.63 13.13
C ILE A 198 15.05 -8.33 14.22
N ASN A 199 14.36 -9.35 14.73
CA ASN A 199 13.35 -9.17 15.79
C ASN A 199 13.92 -8.62 17.10
N LYS A 200 15.23 -8.68 17.35
CA LYS A 200 15.86 -8.00 18.50
C LYS A 200 15.71 -6.47 18.41
N GLN A 201 15.54 -5.93 17.21
CA GLN A 201 15.35 -4.49 16.95
C GLN A 201 13.87 -4.08 16.99
N ALA A 202 12.94 -5.03 16.94
CA ALA A 202 11.50 -4.74 16.92
C ALA A 202 11.00 -3.83 18.07
N PRO A 203 11.52 -3.92 19.32
CA PRO A 203 11.16 -2.98 20.38
C PRO A 203 11.58 -1.53 20.08
N GLN A 204 12.72 -1.32 19.41
CA GLN A 204 13.17 0.01 19.00
C GLN A 204 12.29 0.52 17.86
N ILE A 205 12.09 -0.28 16.82
CA ILE A 205 11.23 0.07 15.67
C ILE A 205 9.82 0.45 16.14
N ARG A 206 9.26 -0.28 17.12
CA ARG A 206 7.97 0.04 17.73
C ARG A 206 7.96 1.43 18.39
N ARG A 207 9.04 1.81 19.08
CA ARG A 207 9.16 3.15 19.68
C ARG A 207 9.28 4.25 18.64
N ASP A 208 9.99 3.99 17.55
CA ASP A 208 10.22 4.97 16.49
C ASP A 208 8.95 5.21 15.66
N ILE A 209 8.04 4.23 15.59
CA ILE A 209 6.75 4.32 14.87
C ILE A 209 5.62 4.82 15.78
N GLY A 210 5.67 4.51 17.07
CA GLY A 210 4.67 4.95 18.04
C GLY A 210 4.69 6.47 18.26
N VAL A 211 3.51 7.03 18.54
CA VAL A 211 3.31 8.44 18.95
C VAL A 211 3.38 8.55 20.47
#